data_AF-A0A9N8KKG0-F1
#
_entry.id   AF-A0A9N8KKG0-F1
#
_cell.length_a   1.000
_cell.length_b   1.000
_cell.length_c   1.000
_cell.angle_alpha   90.00
_cell.angle_beta   90.00
_cell.angle_gamma   90.00
#
_symmetry.space_group_name_H-M   'P 1'
#
loop_
_entity.id
_entity.type
_entity.pdbx_description
1 polymer ?
#
loop_
_entity_poly.entity_id
_entity_poly.type
_entity_poly.pdbx_seq_one_letter_code
_entity_poly.pdbx_strand_id
1 'polypeptide(L)'
;MLDEIPIGDQYVFTSLRYDGSMKRNAQNPVCCPDSKAAYLIKYHYERLATAADHLGWYDTNKRMKGPVDLFNRIQTAVNEHKKKTGNKCPFKMEIGVEPIMAKKQPLLFPTTLDLGKSGQEVASQTPIFKVVLDVLPTRTTTFTRDKTHYRTMYNYARQCASIQSYQDAKEVILFNRDNQVMDGSITTPYFYRDGKWVTPHKDCGGQQGTTRRWAIDQGICHAGIIDIASIKHNEIIWLSNGVKGFFTARFVACSDRLARTPSYESRISQVSRSDSGIEEKSIRSHHDESAEDDIELGRQKYAPEPGADDFRNSAFNLDVFERVLKL
;
A
#
# COMPACT_ATOMS: atom_id res chain seq x y z
N MET A 1 -22.84 2.81 -10.86
CA MET A 1 -21.86 1.86 -11.42
C MET A 1 -20.49 2.48 -11.20
N LEU A 2 -19.74 2.02 -10.20
CA LEU A 2 -18.36 2.48 -9.96
C LEU A 2 -17.43 1.30 -10.30
N ASP A 3 -16.59 1.53 -11.30
CA ASP A 3 -15.33 0.86 -11.61
C ASP A 3 -15.36 -0.68 -11.68
N GLU A 4 -15.96 -1.22 -12.76
CA GLU A 4 -15.54 -2.53 -13.25
C GLU A 4 -14.18 -2.37 -13.93
N ILE A 5 -13.11 -2.53 -13.16
CA ILE A 5 -11.76 -2.72 -13.72
C ILE A 5 -11.81 -3.99 -14.56
N PRO A 6 -11.42 -3.95 -15.85
CA PRO A 6 -11.37 -5.14 -16.69
C PRO A 6 -10.62 -6.26 -15.96
N ILE A 7 -11.22 -7.46 -15.92
CA ILE A 7 -10.68 -8.63 -15.21
C ILE A 7 -9.22 -8.93 -15.64
N GLY A 8 -8.85 -8.58 -16.89
CA GLY A 8 -7.52 -8.81 -17.46
C GLY A 8 -6.37 -8.04 -16.82
N ASP A 9 -6.63 -6.90 -16.17
CA ASP A 9 -5.57 -6.06 -15.58
C ASP A 9 -5.37 -6.31 -14.08
N GLN A 10 -6.16 -7.23 -13.50
CA GLN A 10 -6.13 -7.47 -12.07
C GLN A 10 -5.02 -8.45 -11.66
N TYR A 11 -4.12 -8.00 -10.78
CA TYR A 11 -3.15 -8.87 -10.11
C TYR A 11 -3.10 -8.68 -8.59
N VAL A 12 -2.79 -9.79 -7.90
CA VAL A 12 -2.42 -9.83 -6.48
C VAL A 12 -0.91 -9.84 -6.36
N PHE A 13 -0.38 -9.25 -5.29
CA PHE A 13 1.06 -9.23 -5.08
C PHE A 13 1.45 -9.33 -3.61
N THR A 14 2.72 -9.64 -3.41
CA THR A 14 3.33 -9.73 -2.10
C THR A 14 4.57 -8.84 -2.06
N SER A 15 4.77 -8.14 -0.94
CA SER A 15 5.99 -7.37 -0.70
C SER A 15 6.77 -7.92 0.48
N LEU A 16 8.01 -8.39 0.26
CA LEU A 16 8.85 -8.97 1.34
C LEU A 16 10.32 -8.55 1.27
N ARG A 17 11.01 -8.69 2.41
CA ARG A 17 12.46 -8.56 2.53
C ARG A 17 13.15 -9.87 2.17
N TYR A 18 14.08 -9.79 1.23
CA TYR A 18 15.07 -10.83 0.97
C TYR A 18 16.45 -10.38 1.43
N ASP A 19 17.10 -11.17 2.28
CA ASP A 19 18.44 -10.92 2.79
C ASP A 19 19.23 -12.24 2.85
N GLY A 20 20.13 -12.43 1.88
CA GLY A 20 20.97 -13.64 1.79
C GLY A 20 21.96 -13.80 2.95
N SER A 21 22.20 -12.74 3.72
CA SER A 21 23.04 -12.78 4.92
C SER A 21 22.26 -13.14 6.20
N MET A 22 20.92 -13.24 6.11
CA MET A 22 20.07 -13.53 7.26
C MET A 22 20.42 -14.90 7.87
N LYS A 23 20.76 -14.89 9.16
CA LYS A 23 20.97 -16.12 9.94
C LYS A 23 19.63 -16.81 10.17
N ARG A 24 19.66 -18.14 10.32
CA ARG A 24 18.46 -18.91 10.66
C ARG A 24 17.89 -18.39 11.98
N ASN A 25 16.60 -18.11 12.00
CA ASN A 25 15.86 -17.71 13.19
C ASN A 25 14.66 -18.67 13.33
N ALA A 26 14.43 -19.20 14.52
CA ALA A 26 13.33 -20.13 14.79
C ALA A 26 11.95 -19.49 14.57
N GLN A 27 11.84 -18.16 14.76
CA GLN A 27 10.62 -17.39 14.55
C GLN A 27 10.35 -17.06 13.08
N ASN A 28 11.29 -17.32 12.16
CA ASN A 28 11.03 -17.24 10.72
C ASN A 28 10.64 -18.63 10.20
N PRO A 29 9.36 -18.91 9.89
CA PRO A 29 8.97 -20.23 9.40
C PRO A 29 9.62 -20.49 8.04
N VAL A 30 10.57 -21.42 8.02
CA VAL A 30 11.28 -21.84 6.82
C VAL A 30 10.50 -22.92 6.08
N CYS A 31 10.46 -22.85 4.75
CA CYS A 31 9.95 -23.91 3.89
C CYS A 31 11.07 -24.84 3.37
N CYS A 32 12.31 -24.37 3.35
CA CYS A 32 13.52 -25.12 3.03
C CYS A 32 14.76 -24.46 3.72
N PRO A 33 15.93 -25.11 3.80
CA PRO A 33 17.11 -24.55 4.48
C PRO A 33 17.51 -23.14 4.01
N ASP A 34 17.35 -22.86 2.71
CA ASP A 34 17.72 -21.57 2.09
C ASP A 34 16.66 -20.48 2.29
N SER A 35 15.43 -20.86 2.60
CA SER A 35 14.32 -19.92 2.79
C SER A 35 14.48 -19.00 4.01
N LYS A 36 15.50 -19.23 4.85
CA LYS A 36 15.90 -18.31 5.92
C LYS A 36 16.15 -16.88 5.42
N ALA A 37 16.54 -16.72 4.15
CA ALA A 37 16.80 -15.43 3.53
C ALA A 37 15.51 -14.64 3.22
N ALA A 38 14.37 -15.31 3.13
CA ALA A 38 13.08 -14.68 2.88
C ALA A 38 12.33 -14.49 4.19
N TYR A 39 12.09 -13.24 4.55
CA TYR A 39 11.38 -12.90 5.79
C TYR A 39 9.91 -13.33 5.71
N LEU A 40 9.46 -14.18 6.63
CA LEU A 40 8.09 -14.67 6.80
C LEU A 40 7.50 -15.35 5.54
N ILE A 41 8.31 -16.10 4.79
CA ILE A 41 7.91 -16.67 3.48
C ILE A 41 6.60 -17.46 3.52
N LYS A 42 6.36 -18.23 4.59
CA LYS A 42 5.10 -18.97 4.80
C LYS A 42 3.88 -18.05 4.77
N TYR A 43 3.92 -16.95 5.53
CA TYR A 43 2.84 -15.96 5.59
C TYR A 43 2.63 -15.24 4.27
N HIS A 44 3.70 -15.01 3.51
CA HIS A 44 3.62 -14.40 2.19
C HIS A 44 2.95 -15.34 1.17
N TYR A 45 3.25 -16.64 1.22
CA TYR A 45 2.57 -17.66 0.42
C TYR A 45 1.08 -17.74 0.76
N GLU A 46 0.75 -17.90 2.04
CA GLU A 46 -0.65 -17.99 2.48
C GLU A 46 -1.46 -16.75 2.08
N ARG A 47 -0.87 -15.55 2.18
CA ARG A 47 -1.54 -14.32 1.73
C ARG A 47 -1.90 -14.38 0.25
N LEU A 48 -0.98 -14.85 -0.59
CA LEU A 48 -1.23 -14.96 -2.03
C LEU A 48 -2.29 -16.01 -2.33
N ALA A 49 -2.21 -17.17 -1.67
CA ALA A 49 -3.19 -18.25 -1.83
C ALA A 49 -4.60 -17.81 -1.43
N THR A 50 -4.74 -17.19 -0.25
CA THR A 50 -6.02 -16.64 0.23
C THR A 50 -6.56 -15.56 -0.72
N ALA A 51 -5.72 -14.66 -1.23
CA ALA A 51 -6.16 -13.63 -2.17
C ALA A 51 -6.63 -14.22 -3.50
N ALA A 52 -5.95 -15.25 -4.01
CA ALA A 52 -6.38 -15.97 -5.20
C ALA A 52 -7.72 -16.70 -4.98
N ASP A 53 -7.93 -17.33 -3.82
CA ASP A 53 -9.22 -17.96 -3.47
C ASP A 53 -10.36 -16.93 -3.45
N HIS A 54 -10.13 -15.79 -2.80
CA HIS A 54 -11.11 -14.69 -2.73
C HIS A 54 -11.51 -14.12 -4.10
N LEU A 55 -10.63 -14.22 -5.10
CA LEU A 55 -10.86 -13.76 -6.47
C LEU A 55 -11.33 -14.88 -7.41
N GLY A 56 -11.49 -16.12 -6.90
CA GLY A 56 -11.89 -17.28 -7.70
C GLY A 56 -10.79 -17.76 -8.66
N TRP A 57 -9.52 -17.41 -8.43
CA TRP A 57 -8.37 -17.77 -9.26
C TRP A 57 -7.84 -19.17 -8.93
N TYR A 58 -8.73 -20.17 -9.00
CA TYR A 58 -8.42 -21.55 -8.59
C TYR A 58 -7.26 -22.17 -9.38
N ASP A 59 -7.12 -21.84 -10.67
CA ASP A 59 -6.01 -22.34 -11.48
C ASP A 59 -4.66 -21.72 -11.08
N THR A 60 -4.64 -20.46 -10.63
CA THR A 60 -3.45 -19.83 -10.04
C THR A 60 -3.02 -20.54 -8.76
N ASN A 61 -3.99 -20.95 -7.92
CA ASN A 61 -3.70 -21.72 -6.71
C ASN A 61 -3.17 -23.13 -6.99
N LYS A 62 -3.62 -23.78 -8.07
CA LYS A 62 -3.02 -25.04 -8.54
C LYS A 62 -1.59 -24.87 -9.05
N ARG A 63 -1.27 -23.70 -9.64
CA ARG A 63 0.08 -23.40 -10.17
C ARG A 63 1.09 -23.09 -9.07
N MET A 64 0.70 -22.41 -8.00
CA MET A 64 1.58 -22.13 -6.87
C MET A 64 1.70 -23.35 -5.93
N LYS A 65 2.74 -24.17 -6.15
CA LYS A 65 2.96 -25.45 -5.46
C LYS A 65 3.57 -25.31 -4.06
N GLY A 66 2.99 -24.46 -3.22
CA GLY A 66 3.42 -24.26 -1.85
C GLY A 66 4.49 -23.18 -1.65
N PRO A 67 4.92 -22.96 -0.39
CA PRO A 67 5.89 -21.92 -0.04
C PRO A 67 7.30 -22.19 -0.59
N VAL A 68 7.66 -23.43 -0.90
CA VAL A 68 8.94 -23.77 -1.56
C VAL A 68 8.96 -23.26 -3.00
N ASP A 69 7.88 -23.45 -3.75
CA ASP A 69 7.76 -22.94 -5.13
C ASP A 69 7.86 -21.41 -5.16
N LEU A 70 7.13 -20.73 -4.25
CA LEU A 70 7.25 -19.27 -4.11
C LEU A 70 8.69 -18.85 -3.81
N PHE A 71 9.37 -19.54 -2.90
CA PHE A 71 10.77 -19.24 -2.58
C PHE A 71 11.70 -19.44 -3.79
N ASN A 72 11.53 -20.52 -4.56
CA ASN A 72 12.32 -20.77 -5.76
C ASN A 72 12.12 -19.66 -6.80
N ARG A 73 10.87 -19.23 -7.03
CA ARG A 73 10.55 -18.09 -7.92
C ARG A 73 11.23 -16.81 -7.45
N ILE A 74 11.23 -16.54 -6.14
CA ILE A 74 11.95 -15.42 -5.51
C ILE A 74 13.46 -15.52 -5.75
N GLN A 75 14.05 -16.68 -5.49
CA GLN A 75 15.49 -16.90 -5.61
C GLN A 75 15.96 -16.72 -7.07
N THR A 76 15.19 -17.23 -8.04
CA THR A 76 15.44 -17.01 -9.47
C THR A 76 15.45 -15.52 -9.81
N ALA A 77 14.42 -14.78 -9.42
CA ALA A 77 14.33 -13.34 -9.68
C ALA A 77 15.49 -12.56 -9.04
N VAL A 78 15.88 -12.91 -7.81
CA VAL A 78 17.04 -12.30 -7.13
C VAL A 78 18.34 -12.61 -7.86
N ASN A 79 18.54 -13.84 -8.31
CA ASN A 79 19.75 -14.25 -9.02
C ASN A 79 19.87 -13.57 -10.39
N GLU A 80 18.78 -13.46 -11.14
CA GLU A 80 18.73 -12.72 -12.41
C GLU A 80 19.03 -11.23 -12.21
N HIS A 81 18.48 -10.61 -11.17
CA HIS A 81 18.76 -9.22 -10.85
C HIS A 81 20.23 -9.02 -10.47
N LYS A 82 20.80 -9.90 -9.63
CA LYS A 82 22.23 -9.85 -9.25
C LYS A 82 23.16 -9.94 -10.46
N LYS A 83 22.84 -10.79 -11.44
CA LYS A 83 23.60 -10.88 -12.70
C LYS A 83 23.58 -9.57 -13.49
N LYS A 84 22.46 -8.83 -13.45
CA LYS A 84 22.31 -7.54 -14.15
C LYS A 84 22.96 -6.37 -13.41
N THR A 85 22.96 -6.34 -12.08
CA THR A 85 23.34 -5.15 -11.30
C THR A 85 24.59 -5.30 -10.42
N GLY A 86 25.13 -6.51 -10.25
CA GLY A 86 26.35 -6.77 -9.47
C GLY A 86 26.23 -6.57 -7.94
N ASN A 87 25.06 -6.19 -7.40
CA ASN A 87 24.90 -5.74 -6.02
C ASN A 87 24.50 -6.84 -5.00
N LYS A 88 24.91 -6.67 -3.73
CA LYS A 88 24.74 -7.65 -2.60
C LYS A 88 23.79 -7.22 -1.46
N CYS A 89 23.06 -6.11 -1.57
CA CYS A 89 22.21 -5.54 -0.49
C CYS A 89 20.83 -6.22 -0.33
N PRO A 90 20.10 -6.02 0.80
CA PRO A 90 18.74 -6.55 0.97
C PRO A 90 17.74 -5.86 0.02
N PHE A 91 16.86 -6.66 -0.58
CA PHE A 91 15.94 -6.21 -1.62
C PHE A 91 14.48 -6.21 -1.14
N LYS A 92 13.71 -5.19 -1.54
CA LYS A 92 12.25 -5.22 -1.57
C LYS A 92 11.86 -6.00 -2.81
N MET A 93 11.20 -7.13 -2.62
CA MET A 93 10.44 -7.75 -3.71
C MET A 93 9.01 -7.24 -3.60
N GLU A 94 8.61 -6.28 -4.41
CA GLU A 94 7.34 -6.41 -5.13
C GLU A 94 7.57 -7.55 -6.16
N ILE A 95 6.68 -7.86 -7.09
CA ILE A 95 7.21 -8.51 -8.30
C ILE A 95 7.94 -7.38 -9.08
N GLY A 96 9.16 -7.09 -8.62
CA GLY A 96 9.98 -5.88 -8.81
C GLY A 96 10.99 -5.74 -7.66
N VAL A 97 12.30 -5.74 -7.98
CA VAL A 97 13.43 -5.78 -7.05
C VAL A 97 13.99 -4.37 -6.83
N GLU A 98 13.90 -3.82 -5.62
CA GLU A 98 14.47 -2.51 -5.27
C GLU A 98 15.40 -2.58 -4.03
N PRO A 99 16.54 -1.87 -4.00
CA PRO A 99 17.44 -1.85 -2.86
C PRO A 99 16.80 -1.15 -1.65
N ILE A 100 16.84 -1.80 -0.47
CA ILE A 100 16.43 -1.17 0.79
C ILE A 100 17.64 -0.43 1.38
N MET A 101 17.71 0.89 1.21
CA MET A 101 18.70 1.73 1.90
C MET A 101 18.28 1.90 3.37
N ALA A 102 18.68 1.00 4.26
CA ALA A 102 18.50 1.15 5.70
C ALA A 102 19.87 1.20 6.41
N LYS A 103 20.23 2.38 6.95
CA LYS A 103 21.47 2.60 7.72
C LYS A 103 21.44 2.00 9.15
N LYS A 104 20.29 1.50 9.63
CA LYS A 104 20.13 0.75 10.90
C LYS A 104 19.57 -0.64 10.62
N GLN A 105 19.99 -1.64 11.40
CA GLN A 105 19.43 -2.99 11.30
C GLN A 105 17.92 -2.97 11.61
N PRO A 106 17.08 -3.59 10.77
CA PRO A 106 15.63 -3.63 10.99
C PRO A 106 15.27 -4.54 12.18
N LEU A 107 14.23 -4.18 12.93
CA LEU A 107 13.65 -5.06 13.94
C LEU A 107 12.69 -6.04 13.25
N LEU A 108 13.17 -7.24 12.92
CA LEU A 108 12.38 -8.24 12.19
C LEU A 108 11.60 -9.18 13.12
N PHE A 109 12.19 -9.59 14.24
CA PHE A 109 11.59 -10.60 15.12
C PHE A 109 11.55 -10.10 16.57
N PRO A 110 10.70 -9.11 16.90
CA PRO A 110 10.51 -8.70 18.29
C PRO A 110 9.92 -9.85 19.11
N THR A 111 10.34 -9.98 20.37
CA THR A 111 9.69 -10.88 21.35
C THR A 111 8.60 -10.17 22.14
N THR A 112 8.66 -8.85 22.22
CA THR A 112 7.63 -7.97 22.77
C THR A 112 7.63 -6.64 22.01
N LEU A 113 6.49 -5.93 22.04
CA LEU A 113 6.37 -4.54 21.59
C LEU A 113 6.43 -3.55 22.76
N ASP A 114 6.68 -4.03 23.98
CA ASP A 114 6.78 -3.16 25.15
C ASP A 114 7.91 -2.15 25.00
N LEU A 115 7.55 -0.88 25.16
CA LEU A 115 8.48 0.24 25.04
C LEU A 115 9.33 0.43 26.31
N GLY A 116 9.23 -0.48 27.30
CA GLY A 116 9.90 -0.37 28.60
C GLY A 116 9.37 0.76 29.49
N LYS A 117 10.02 0.98 30.65
CA LYS A 117 9.66 2.04 31.63
C LYS A 117 9.88 3.47 31.11
N SER A 118 10.46 3.63 29.92
CA SER A 118 10.76 4.90 29.30
C SER A 118 10.27 4.96 27.85
N GLY A 119 8.97 4.74 27.65
CA GLY A 119 8.30 5.03 26.36
C GLY A 119 8.57 6.46 25.85
N GLN A 120 9.03 7.37 26.71
CA GLN A 120 9.55 8.70 26.34
C GLN A 120 11.03 8.70 25.89
N GLU A 121 11.92 7.86 26.44
CA GLU A 121 13.33 7.78 26.03
C GLU A 121 13.52 6.99 24.74
N VAL A 122 12.80 5.86 24.55
CA VAL A 122 12.81 5.12 23.27
C VAL A 122 12.31 6.01 22.13
N ALA A 123 11.38 6.92 22.44
CA ALA A 123 10.86 7.93 21.55
C ALA A 123 11.82 9.12 21.27
N SER A 124 13.00 9.17 21.92
CA SER A 124 14.00 10.22 21.74
C SER A 124 15.19 9.81 20.86
N GLN A 125 15.38 8.52 20.57
CA GLN A 125 16.68 8.02 20.05
C GLN A 125 16.79 7.76 18.52
N THR A 126 15.75 7.95 17.71
CA THR A 126 15.86 8.03 16.21
C THR A 126 14.59 8.64 15.61
N PRO A 127 14.57 9.17 14.35
CA PRO A 127 13.43 9.94 13.88
C PRO A 127 12.21 9.03 13.84
N ILE A 128 11.27 9.34 14.71
CA ILE A 128 10.03 8.60 14.79
C ILE A 128 9.26 8.90 13.51
N PHE A 129 8.81 7.85 12.83
CA PHE A 129 7.87 8.00 11.72
C PHE A 129 6.69 8.85 12.20
N LYS A 130 6.33 9.88 11.45
CA LYS A 130 5.10 10.61 11.74
C LYS A 130 3.94 9.80 11.20
N VAL A 131 2.91 9.58 11.99
CA VAL A 131 1.69 8.94 11.50
C VAL A 131 0.52 9.88 11.71
N VAL A 132 -0.32 10.00 10.68
CA VAL A 132 -1.52 10.82 10.71
C VAL A 132 -2.74 9.96 10.40
N LEU A 133 -3.91 10.38 10.87
CA LEU A 133 -5.17 9.76 10.46
C LEU A 133 -5.57 10.29 9.08
N ASP A 134 -6.15 9.43 8.25
CA ASP A 134 -6.74 9.81 6.97
C ASP A 134 -7.92 10.79 7.16
N VAL A 135 -8.32 11.42 6.06
CA VAL A 135 -9.34 12.47 6.03
C VAL A 135 -10.75 11.91 5.87
N LEU A 136 -10.90 10.80 5.15
CA LEU A 136 -12.18 10.18 4.84
C LEU A 136 -12.18 8.68 5.21
N PRO A 137 -13.33 8.12 5.60
CA PRO A 137 -13.44 6.69 5.84
C PRO A 137 -13.26 5.91 4.55
N THR A 138 -12.60 4.76 4.65
CA THR A 138 -12.40 3.81 3.57
C THR A 138 -13.47 2.73 3.60
N ARG A 139 -14.06 2.41 2.45
CA ARG A 139 -15.02 1.30 2.33
C ARG A 139 -14.30 -0.04 2.41
N THR A 140 -14.81 -0.95 3.22
CA THR A 140 -14.35 -2.34 3.29
C THR A 140 -14.77 -3.11 2.04
N THR A 141 -13.78 -3.57 1.27
CA THR A 141 -13.96 -4.37 0.04
C THR A 141 -12.87 -5.43 -0.08
N THR A 142 -12.99 -6.34 -1.05
CA THR A 142 -11.91 -7.29 -1.41
C THR A 142 -10.59 -6.58 -1.66
N PHE A 143 -10.60 -5.40 -2.29
CA PHE A 143 -9.38 -4.62 -2.57
C PHE A 143 -8.73 -3.99 -1.33
N THR A 144 -9.49 -3.81 -0.25
CA THR A 144 -8.92 -3.43 1.05
C THR A 144 -8.45 -4.64 1.85
N ARG A 145 -9.03 -5.82 1.63
CA ARG A 145 -8.69 -7.06 2.34
C ARG A 145 -7.44 -7.73 1.77
N ASP A 146 -7.38 -7.79 0.45
CA ASP A 146 -6.38 -8.52 -0.32
C ASP A 146 -5.36 -7.54 -0.92
N LYS A 147 -4.09 -7.95 -0.98
CA LYS A 147 -3.02 -7.09 -1.49
C LYS A 147 -3.02 -7.13 -3.01
N THR A 148 -3.79 -6.23 -3.61
CA THR A 148 -3.91 -6.08 -5.06
C THR A 148 -3.23 -4.81 -5.56
N HIS A 149 -2.98 -4.74 -6.85
CA HIS A 149 -2.53 -3.55 -7.58
C HIS A 149 -3.53 -2.39 -7.54
N TYR A 150 -4.83 -2.67 -7.35
CA TYR A 150 -5.83 -1.63 -7.18
C TYR A 150 -5.69 -1.00 -5.79
N ARG A 151 -5.01 0.15 -5.77
CA ARG A 151 -4.59 0.83 -4.54
C ARG A 151 -5.10 2.27 -4.46
N THR A 152 -6.10 2.63 -5.25
CA THR A 152 -6.62 4.00 -5.36
C THR A 152 -6.98 4.61 -4.01
N MET A 153 -7.63 3.87 -3.12
CA MET A 153 -7.94 4.33 -1.76
C MET A 153 -6.67 4.63 -0.94
N TYR A 154 -5.66 3.76 -1.00
CA TYR A 154 -4.39 3.95 -0.30
C TYR A 154 -3.58 5.11 -0.91
N ASN A 155 -3.60 5.25 -2.23
CA ASN A 155 -2.91 6.32 -2.95
C ASN A 155 -3.53 7.68 -2.64
N TYR A 156 -4.86 7.76 -2.60
CA TYR A 156 -5.58 8.95 -2.19
C TYR A 156 -5.25 9.34 -0.74
N ALA A 157 -5.28 8.39 0.20
CA ALA A 157 -4.91 8.63 1.59
C ALA A 157 -3.47 9.17 1.71
N ARG A 158 -2.53 8.58 0.97
CA ARG A 158 -1.12 9.03 0.92
C ARG A 158 -1.01 10.45 0.37
N GLN A 159 -1.74 10.77 -0.69
CA GLN A 159 -1.77 12.11 -1.28
C GLN A 159 -2.30 13.15 -0.28
N CYS A 160 -3.44 12.87 0.37
CA CYS A 160 -4.00 13.75 1.42
C CYS A 160 -3.02 13.92 2.58
N ALA A 161 -2.27 12.87 2.92
CA ALA A 161 -1.23 12.92 3.94
C ALA A 161 0.09 13.52 3.45
N SER A 162 0.19 14.03 2.22
CA SER A 162 1.43 14.56 1.63
C SER A 162 2.60 13.57 1.71
N ILE A 163 2.32 12.29 1.44
CA ILE A 163 3.32 11.22 1.36
C ILE A 163 3.60 10.97 -0.12
N GLN A 164 4.78 11.39 -0.58
CA GLN A 164 5.18 11.30 -1.99
C GLN A 164 5.95 10.01 -2.26
N SER A 165 6.67 9.50 -1.27
CA SER A 165 7.60 8.39 -1.44
C SER A 165 7.40 7.27 -0.42
N TYR A 166 7.83 6.05 -0.77
CA TYR A 166 7.92 4.91 0.17
C TYR A 166 9.07 5.05 1.19
N GLN A 167 10.01 5.97 0.92
CA GLN A 167 11.10 6.30 1.83
C GLN A 167 10.73 7.38 2.85
N ASP A 168 9.63 8.10 2.65
CA ASP A 168 9.16 9.12 3.60
C ASP A 168 9.02 8.53 5.00
N ALA A 169 9.54 9.23 6.01
CA ALA A 169 9.36 8.91 7.42
C ALA A 169 7.95 9.32 7.90
N LYS A 170 6.94 9.01 7.08
CA LYS A 170 5.54 9.39 7.27
C LYS A 170 4.62 8.26 6.82
N GLU A 171 3.53 8.06 7.55
CA GLU A 171 2.49 7.11 7.23
C GLU A 171 1.10 7.71 7.49
N VAL A 172 0.08 7.17 6.83
CA VAL A 172 -1.32 7.51 7.04
C VAL A 172 -2.08 6.27 7.51
N ILE A 173 -2.86 6.41 8.59
CA ILE A 173 -3.79 5.40 9.11
C ILE A 173 -5.13 5.57 8.42
N LEU A 174 -5.64 4.49 7.84
CA LEU A 174 -6.97 4.40 7.26
C LEU A 174 -7.95 3.85 8.31
N PHE A 175 -9.21 4.25 8.20
CA PHE A 175 -10.29 3.82 9.09
C PHE A 175 -11.57 3.55 8.28
N ASN A 176 -12.46 2.71 8.80
CA ASN A 176 -13.70 2.34 8.15
C ASN A 176 -14.86 3.30 8.50
N ARG A 177 -16.07 3.02 7.98
CA ARG A 177 -17.26 3.86 8.22
C ARG A 177 -17.76 3.84 9.67
N ASP A 178 -17.38 2.83 10.44
CA ASP A 178 -17.71 2.71 11.86
C ASP A 178 -16.67 3.40 12.75
N ASN A 179 -15.80 4.24 12.17
CA ASN A 179 -14.73 4.95 12.88
C ASN A 179 -13.70 4.01 13.53
N GLN A 180 -13.50 2.83 12.95
CA GLN A 180 -12.53 1.85 13.43
C GLN A 180 -11.29 1.85 12.54
N VAL A 181 -10.10 1.79 13.14
CA VAL A 181 -8.84 1.69 12.41
C VAL A 181 -8.81 0.41 11.56
N MET A 182 -8.29 0.50 10.34
CA MET A 182 -8.05 -0.61 9.42
C MET A 182 -6.56 -0.95 9.32
N ASP A 183 -5.80 -0.15 8.57
CA ASP A 183 -4.36 -0.32 8.31
C ASP A 183 -3.67 1.05 8.27
N GLY A 184 -2.35 1.05 8.04
CA GLY A 184 -1.69 2.15 7.34
C GLY A 184 -1.64 1.93 5.83
N SER A 185 -1.23 2.94 5.05
CA SER A 185 -1.22 2.81 3.58
C SER A 185 -0.35 1.65 3.06
N ILE A 186 0.74 1.35 3.77
CA ILE A 186 1.66 0.24 3.46
C ILE A 186 2.10 -0.53 4.73
N THR A 187 1.39 -0.35 5.85
CA THR A 187 1.77 -0.87 7.17
C THR A 187 0.57 -1.41 7.93
N THR A 188 0.83 -2.23 8.94
CA THR A 188 -0.13 -2.58 9.99
C THR A 188 0.16 -1.74 11.23
N PRO A 189 -0.84 -1.07 11.84
CA PRO A 189 -0.67 -0.36 13.10
C PRO A 189 -0.95 -1.24 14.33
N TYR A 190 -0.29 -0.91 15.45
CA TYR A 190 -0.50 -1.53 16.75
C TYR A 190 -0.54 -0.46 17.83
N PHE A 191 -1.58 -0.50 18.66
CA PHE A 191 -1.87 0.47 19.71
C PHE A 191 -1.86 -0.22 21.07
N TYR A 192 -1.36 0.47 22.10
CA TYR A 192 -1.40 -0.06 23.46
C TYR A 192 -2.73 0.30 24.11
N ARG A 193 -3.56 -0.70 24.42
CA ARG A 193 -4.90 -0.53 25.00
C ARG A 193 -5.09 -1.56 26.11
N ASP A 194 -5.61 -1.12 27.25
CA ASP A 194 -5.98 -2.00 28.38
C ASP A 194 -4.88 -3.00 28.77
N GLY A 195 -3.64 -2.51 28.90
CA GLY A 195 -2.50 -3.32 29.33
C GLY A 195 -1.87 -4.21 28.26
N LYS A 196 -2.35 -4.17 27.01
CA LYS A 196 -1.87 -5.04 25.93
C LYS A 196 -1.73 -4.31 24.59
N TRP A 197 -0.92 -4.87 23.69
CA TRP A 197 -0.84 -4.42 22.31
C TRP A 197 -2.02 -4.97 21.49
N VAL A 198 -2.74 -4.08 20.83
CA VAL A 198 -3.90 -4.38 20.00
C VAL A 198 -3.63 -3.93 18.57
N THR A 199 -3.92 -4.78 17.61
CA THR A 199 -3.92 -4.47 16.17
C THR A 199 -5.34 -4.62 15.62
N PRO A 200 -5.74 -3.85 14.60
CA PRO A 200 -7.08 -3.91 14.02
C PRO A 200 -7.55 -5.35 13.75
N HIS A 201 -8.79 -5.66 14.10
CA HIS A 201 -9.41 -6.96 13.82
C HIS A 201 -9.64 -7.13 12.31
N LYS A 202 -9.66 -8.37 11.82
CA LYS A 202 -9.83 -8.63 10.37
C LYS A 202 -11.16 -8.09 9.83
N ASP A 203 -12.18 -8.01 10.69
CA ASP A 203 -13.53 -7.55 10.34
C ASP A 203 -13.62 -6.03 10.24
N CYS A 204 -12.65 -5.28 10.80
CA CYS A 204 -12.57 -3.83 10.58
C CYS A 204 -12.27 -3.51 9.10
N GLY A 205 -11.78 -4.49 8.35
CA GLY A 205 -11.27 -4.38 6.99
C GLY A 205 -9.75 -4.30 6.97
N GLY A 206 -9.19 -3.84 5.85
CA GLY A 206 -7.76 -3.69 5.70
C GLY A 206 -7.01 -5.00 5.37
N GLN A 207 -5.78 -4.83 4.92
CA GLN A 207 -4.92 -5.89 4.43
C GLN A 207 -4.52 -6.78 5.58
N GLN A 208 -4.72 -8.08 5.41
CA GLN A 208 -4.26 -9.08 6.37
C GLN A 208 -2.73 -9.23 6.28
N GLY A 209 -2.00 -8.25 6.84
CA GLY A 209 -0.55 -8.12 6.75
C GLY A 209 0.20 -9.34 7.27
N THR A 210 1.30 -9.71 6.63
CA THR A 210 2.08 -10.91 7.00
C THR A 210 2.70 -10.80 8.38
N THR A 211 3.32 -9.64 8.67
CA THR A 211 3.84 -9.31 10.01
C THR A 211 2.75 -9.24 11.07
N ARG A 212 1.53 -8.84 10.71
CA ARG A 212 0.37 -8.80 11.63
C ARG A 212 -0.02 -10.20 12.06
N ARG A 213 -0.24 -11.08 11.08
CA ARG A 213 -0.62 -12.47 11.35
C ARG A 213 0.46 -13.17 12.17
N TRP A 214 1.74 -12.98 11.80
CA TRP A 214 2.86 -13.49 12.58
C TRP A 214 2.85 -12.96 14.02
N ALA A 215 2.69 -11.66 14.25
CA ALA A 215 2.69 -11.09 15.60
C ALA A 215 1.56 -11.64 16.49
N ILE A 216 0.38 -11.88 15.91
CA ILE A 216 -0.75 -12.53 16.60
C ILE A 216 -0.41 -13.98 16.92
N ASP A 217 0.12 -14.75 15.96
CA ASP A 217 0.49 -16.16 16.17
C ASP A 217 1.59 -16.32 17.23
N GLN A 218 2.48 -15.32 17.37
CA GLN A 218 3.51 -15.29 18.41
C GLN A 218 3.00 -14.79 19.77
N GLY A 219 1.72 -14.41 19.89
CA GLY A 219 1.17 -13.86 21.14
C GLY A 219 1.71 -12.47 21.51
N ILE A 220 2.35 -11.77 20.58
CA ILE A 220 2.95 -10.44 20.80
C ILE A 220 1.87 -9.35 20.86
N CYS A 221 0.77 -9.54 20.14
CA CYS A 221 -0.37 -8.64 20.14
C CYS A 221 -1.68 -9.39 19.94
N HIS A 222 -2.80 -8.69 20.16
CA HIS A 222 -4.15 -9.22 20.01
C HIS A 222 -4.90 -8.49 18.92
N ALA A 223 -5.74 -9.20 18.16
CA ALA A 223 -6.66 -8.57 17.24
C ALA A 223 -7.82 -7.93 18.03
N GLY A 224 -8.21 -6.71 17.69
CA GLY A 224 -9.32 -6.00 18.35
C GLY A 224 -9.76 -4.75 17.60
N ILE A 225 -10.79 -4.08 18.10
CA ILE A 225 -11.28 -2.82 17.53
C ILE A 225 -10.50 -1.67 18.16
N ILE A 226 -9.99 -0.76 17.32
CA ILE A 226 -9.42 0.51 17.77
C ILE A 226 -10.28 1.62 17.19
N ASP A 227 -11.00 2.33 18.05
CA ASP A 227 -11.74 3.52 17.67
C ASP A 227 -10.77 4.68 17.39
N ILE A 228 -10.96 5.40 16.29
CA ILE A 228 -10.13 6.56 15.94
C ILE A 228 -10.17 7.67 16.99
N ALA A 229 -11.26 7.79 17.75
CA ALA A 229 -11.40 8.75 18.83
C ALA A 229 -10.53 8.39 20.05
N SER A 230 -10.09 7.14 20.16
CA SER A 230 -9.17 6.71 21.23
C SER A 230 -7.72 7.13 20.98
N ILE A 231 -7.38 7.55 19.76
CA ILE A 231 -5.99 7.85 19.36
C ILE A 231 -5.61 9.26 19.83
N LYS A 232 -4.50 9.36 20.57
CA LYS A 232 -4.08 10.64 21.18
C LYS A 232 -2.94 11.29 20.40
N HIS A 233 -2.93 12.62 20.33
CA HIS A 233 -1.77 13.35 19.85
C HIS A 233 -0.52 12.95 20.65
N ASN A 234 0.62 12.82 19.96
CA ASN A 234 1.89 12.33 20.49
C ASN A 234 1.93 10.87 20.95
N GLU A 235 0.84 10.10 20.79
CA GLU A 235 0.83 8.67 21.09
C GLU A 235 1.89 7.93 20.27
N ILE A 236 2.69 7.09 20.94
CA ILE A 236 3.64 6.21 20.28
C ILE A 236 2.93 4.90 19.95
N ILE A 237 2.99 4.52 18.68
CA ILE A 237 2.43 3.28 18.16
C ILE A 237 3.54 2.48 17.48
N TRP A 238 3.29 1.20 17.28
CA TRP A 238 4.10 0.41 16.36
C TRP A 238 3.44 0.36 14.98
N LEU A 239 4.29 0.31 13.97
CA LEU A 239 3.95 0.00 12.59
C LEU A 239 4.77 -1.23 12.17
N SER A 240 4.21 -2.04 11.28
CA SER A 240 4.98 -3.13 10.67
C SER A 240 4.61 -3.38 9.22
N ASN A 241 5.56 -3.95 8.45
CA ASN A 241 5.26 -4.62 7.19
C ASN A 241 6.33 -5.66 6.84
N GLY A 242 6.05 -6.47 5.82
CA GLY A 242 6.94 -7.56 5.36
C GLY A 242 8.29 -7.10 4.79
N VAL A 243 8.56 -5.80 4.70
CA VAL A 243 9.81 -5.26 4.12
C VAL A 243 10.68 -4.61 5.20
N LYS A 244 10.11 -3.70 5.99
CA LYS A 244 10.79 -2.94 7.04
C LYS A 244 10.86 -3.67 8.38
N GLY A 245 10.01 -4.68 8.61
CA GLY A 245 9.83 -5.25 9.95
C GLY A 245 9.00 -4.32 10.81
N PHE A 246 9.32 -4.23 12.10
CA PHE A 246 8.63 -3.42 13.11
C PHE A 246 9.40 -2.11 13.36
N PHE A 247 8.66 -1.02 13.51
CA PHE A 247 9.23 0.29 13.83
C PHE A 247 8.19 1.17 14.51
N THR A 248 8.65 2.13 15.32
CA THR A 248 7.77 3.04 16.06
C THR A 248 7.38 4.25 15.22
N ALA A 249 6.15 4.73 15.42
CA ALA A 249 5.64 5.97 14.88
C ALA A 249 4.97 6.82 15.97
N ARG A 250 4.94 8.13 15.78
CA ARG A 250 4.31 9.09 16.67
C ARG A 250 3.09 9.64 15.96
N PHE A 251 1.94 9.47 16.57
CA PHE A 251 0.70 10.00 16.05
C PHE A 251 0.67 11.52 16.17
N VAL A 252 0.43 12.19 15.04
CA VAL A 252 0.27 13.63 14.96
C VAL A 252 -1.19 13.91 14.63
N ALA A 253 -1.98 14.24 15.65
CA ALA A 253 -3.33 14.74 15.46
C ALA A 253 -3.30 15.99 14.58
N CYS A 254 -4.24 16.06 13.64
CA CYS A 254 -4.43 17.21 12.77
C CYS A 254 -5.81 17.78 13.09
N SER A 255 -5.86 19.03 13.56
CA SER A 255 -7.10 19.71 13.95
C SER A 255 -8.01 20.00 12.75
N ASP A 256 -7.42 20.22 11.57
CA ASP A 256 -8.14 20.44 10.32
C ASP A 256 -7.85 19.31 9.32
N ARG A 257 -8.43 18.14 9.59
CA ARG A 257 -8.25 16.97 8.71
C ARG A 257 -8.79 17.25 7.31
N LEU A 258 -9.91 17.97 7.21
CA LEU A 258 -10.61 18.21 5.94
C LEU A 258 -9.84 19.17 5.03
N ALA A 259 -9.10 20.15 5.57
CA ALA A 259 -8.25 21.02 4.76
C ALA A 259 -7.14 20.29 3.97
N ARG A 260 -6.85 19.03 4.28
CA ARG A 260 -5.87 18.21 3.55
C ARG A 260 -6.43 17.50 2.33
N THR A 261 -7.74 17.59 2.06
CA THR A 261 -8.29 17.06 0.81
C THR A 261 -7.72 17.86 -0.36
N PRO A 262 -7.24 17.22 -1.43
CA PRO A 262 -6.82 17.95 -2.62
C PRO A 262 -7.95 18.85 -3.11
N SER A 263 -7.76 20.17 -3.12
CA SER A 263 -8.73 21.07 -3.74
C SER A 263 -8.78 20.77 -5.23
N TYR A 264 -9.99 20.67 -5.79
CA TYR A 264 -10.19 20.45 -7.22
C TYR A 264 -9.50 21.54 -8.07
N GLU A 265 -9.39 22.75 -7.52
CA GLU A 265 -8.82 23.94 -8.18
C GLU A 265 -7.30 23.87 -8.45
N SER A 266 -6.54 23.07 -7.69
CA SER A 266 -5.07 23.02 -7.83
C SER A 266 -4.58 22.40 -9.15
N ARG A 267 -5.47 21.78 -9.94
CA ARG A 267 -5.13 21.18 -11.24
C ARG A 267 -5.28 22.13 -12.43
N ILE A 268 -6.06 23.20 -12.31
CA ILE A 268 -6.30 24.13 -13.42
C ILE A 268 -5.19 25.18 -13.52
N SER A 269 -4.58 25.57 -12.39
CA SER A 269 -3.56 26.61 -12.37
C SER A 269 -2.22 26.23 -13.01
N GLN A 270 -2.01 24.96 -13.37
CA GLN A 270 -0.80 24.51 -14.09
C GLN A 270 -1.02 24.24 -15.58
N VAL A 271 -2.28 24.28 -16.07
CA VAL A 271 -2.59 24.07 -17.50
C VAL A 271 -2.85 25.39 -18.23
N SER A 272 -3.14 26.49 -17.51
CA SER A 272 -3.53 27.78 -18.13
C SER A 272 -2.40 28.81 -18.30
N ARG A 273 -1.12 28.40 -18.34
CA ARG A 273 0.01 29.32 -18.60
C ARG A 273 0.90 28.85 -19.75
N SER A 274 0.30 28.40 -20.84
CA SER A 274 0.98 28.26 -22.13
C SER A 274 -0.03 28.18 -23.27
N ASP A 275 -0.78 29.27 -23.49
CA ASP A 275 -1.13 29.80 -24.82
C ASP A 275 -2.26 30.82 -24.67
N SER A 276 -1.94 32.08 -24.92
CA SER A 276 -2.93 33.07 -25.36
C SER A 276 -2.18 34.18 -26.07
N GLY A 277 -1.64 33.86 -27.25
CA GLY A 277 -1.56 34.83 -28.32
C GLY A 277 -2.93 34.91 -29.02
N ILE A 278 -3.29 36.12 -29.44
CA ILE A 278 -4.41 36.51 -30.31
C ILE A 278 -5.63 37.12 -29.58
N GLU A 279 -5.50 38.44 -29.46
CA GLU A 279 -6.44 39.54 -29.77
C GLU A 279 -7.96 39.38 -29.61
N GLU A 280 -8.49 40.32 -28.83
CA GLU A 280 -9.90 40.72 -28.71
C GLU A 280 -10.53 41.10 -30.06
N LYS A 281 -11.75 40.61 -30.31
CA LYS A 281 -12.80 41.39 -30.99
C LYS A 281 -14.17 41.15 -30.35
N SER A 282 -14.74 42.26 -29.88
CA SER A 282 -16.09 42.47 -29.38
C SER A 282 -17.14 42.42 -30.49
N ILE A 283 -18.39 41.99 -30.19
CA ILE A 283 -19.68 42.72 -30.40
C ILE A 283 -20.94 41.80 -30.31
N ARG A 284 -21.81 42.14 -29.34
CA ARG A 284 -23.31 42.22 -29.26
C ARG A 284 -24.29 41.04 -29.53
N SER A 285 -25.02 40.70 -28.44
CA SER A 285 -26.49 40.60 -28.20
C SER A 285 -27.53 40.46 -29.34
N HIS A 286 -28.41 39.45 -29.28
CA HIS A 286 -29.84 39.50 -28.86
C HIS A 286 -30.64 38.20 -29.23
N HIS A 287 -31.76 37.98 -28.52
CA HIS A 287 -32.99 37.16 -28.69
C HIS A 287 -33.23 36.38 -30.03
N ASP A 288 -34.02 35.30 -30.18
CA ASP A 288 -35.21 34.79 -29.47
C ASP A 288 -35.57 33.36 -29.97
N GLU A 289 -36.45 32.67 -29.22
CA GLU A 289 -37.50 31.68 -29.56
C GLU A 289 -37.38 30.52 -30.60
N SER A 290 -37.75 29.33 -30.09
CA SER A 290 -38.63 28.26 -30.65
C SER A 290 -38.25 27.42 -31.88
N ALA A 291 -38.25 26.09 -31.72
CA ALA A 291 -39.12 25.12 -32.41
C ALA A 291 -38.63 23.66 -32.22
N GLU A 292 -39.59 22.75 -32.05
CA GLU A 292 -39.46 21.29 -32.02
C GLU A 292 -39.11 20.74 -33.43
N ASP A 293 -38.36 19.63 -33.49
CA ASP A 293 -38.73 18.43 -34.28
C ASP A 293 -37.69 17.29 -34.17
N ASP A 294 -38.24 16.08 -34.13
CA ASP A 294 -37.60 14.76 -34.03
C ASP A 294 -36.70 14.38 -35.22
N ILE A 295 -35.47 13.90 -34.97
CA ILE A 295 -34.81 12.89 -35.83
C ILE A 295 -33.94 11.94 -34.97
N GLU A 296 -34.25 10.65 -35.06
CA GLU A 296 -33.51 9.53 -34.47
C GLU A 296 -32.33 9.06 -35.36
N LEU A 297 -31.35 8.43 -34.70
CA LEU A 297 -30.29 7.53 -35.21
C LEU A 297 -29.07 8.11 -35.97
N GLY A 298 -27.98 8.26 -35.22
CA GLY A 298 -26.62 8.25 -35.75
C GLY A 298 -25.60 7.85 -34.68
N ARG A 299 -25.27 6.55 -34.56
CA ARG A 299 -24.10 6.08 -33.80
C ARG A 299 -22.83 6.65 -34.43
N GLN A 300 -22.34 7.77 -33.90
CA GLN A 300 -20.98 8.23 -34.19
C GLN A 300 -20.07 7.81 -33.05
N LYS A 301 -19.25 6.79 -33.32
CA LYS A 301 -18.13 6.38 -32.47
C LYS A 301 -17.21 7.59 -32.30
N TYR A 302 -17.11 8.12 -31.08
CA TYR A 302 -16.06 9.07 -30.75
C TYR A 302 -14.73 8.29 -30.75
N ALA A 303 -13.94 8.50 -31.79
CA ALA A 303 -12.54 8.11 -31.80
C ALA A 303 -11.76 9.18 -31.01
N PRO A 304 -11.03 8.84 -29.94
CA PRO A 304 -10.17 9.82 -29.31
C PRO A 304 -9.03 10.17 -30.27
N GLU A 305 -8.81 11.46 -30.46
CA GLU A 305 -7.75 12.04 -31.28
C GLU A 305 -6.36 11.52 -30.89
N PRO A 306 -5.44 11.33 -31.84
CA PRO A 306 -4.08 10.86 -31.56
C PRO A 306 -3.27 12.00 -30.92
N GLY A 307 -3.12 11.97 -29.60
CA GLY A 307 -2.30 12.96 -28.89
C GLY A 307 -2.48 13.06 -27.37
N ALA A 308 -3.42 12.32 -26.77
CA ALA A 308 -3.67 12.39 -25.32
C ALA A 308 -2.86 11.37 -24.47
N ASP A 309 -1.71 10.88 -24.99
CA ASP A 309 -0.91 9.81 -24.37
C ASP A 309 0.35 10.30 -23.63
N ASP A 310 0.51 11.61 -23.42
CA ASP A 310 1.71 12.22 -22.86
C ASP A 310 1.60 12.67 -21.38
N PHE A 311 0.90 11.89 -20.57
CA PHE A 311 1.15 11.82 -19.12
C PHE A 311 1.39 10.37 -18.66
N ARG A 312 2.18 9.64 -19.45
CA ARG A 312 2.90 8.48 -18.93
C ARG A 312 3.97 8.96 -17.97
N ASN A 313 3.65 8.87 -16.67
CA ASN A 313 4.61 9.00 -15.59
C ASN A 313 5.90 8.25 -15.94
N SER A 314 6.93 9.04 -16.16
CA SER A 314 8.31 8.66 -16.34
C SER A 314 8.86 8.12 -15.02
N ALA A 315 8.67 6.83 -14.78
CA ALA A 315 9.60 5.96 -14.06
C ALA A 315 9.03 4.54 -13.96
N PHE A 316 9.55 3.65 -14.81
CA PHE A 316 9.59 2.20 -14.64
C PHE A 316 8.24 1.49 -14.46
N ASN A 317 7.51 1.35 -15.57
CA ASN A 317 6.35 0.48 -15.67
C ASN A 317 6.66 -0.82 -16.42
N LEU A 318 6.09 -1.91 -15.89
CA LEU A 318 5.50 -3.07 -16.59
C LEU A 318 6.30 -4.30 -17.09
N ASP A 319 7.63 -4.40 -17.09
CA ASP A 319 8.27 -5.60 -17.73
C ASP A 319 8.49 -6.83 -16.82
N VAL A 320 8.33 -6.70 -15.49
CA VAL A 320 8.64 -7.80 -14.55
C VAL A 320 7.44 -8.69 -14.25
N PHE A 321 6.21 -8.16 -14.29
CA PHE A 321 5.01 -8.88 -13.87
C PHE A 321 4.40 -9.77 -14.96
N GLU A 322 4.53 -9.37 -16.24
CA GLU A 322 4.15 -10.18 -17.41
C GLU A 322 4.88 -11.54 -17.46
N ARG A 323 6.03 -11.68 -16.78
CA ARG A 323 6.85 -12.91 -16.81
C ARG A 323 6.57 -13.89 -15.67
N VAL A 324 5.94 -13.47 -14.58
CA VAL A 324 5.76 -14.32 -13.38
C VAL A 324 4.50 -15.20 -13.45
N LEU A 325 3.54 -14.88 -14.32
CA LEU A 325 2.33 -15.69 -14.57
C LEU A 325 2.33 -16.42 -15.92
N LYS A 326 3.40 -16.27 -16.72
CA LYS A 326 3.70 -17.12 -17.89
C LYS A 326 4.57 -18.35 -17.54
N LEU A 327 4.78 -18.64 -16.25
CA LEU A 327 5.44 -19.85 -15.69
C LEU A 327 4.69 -20.34 -14.44
#